data_AF-Q974G3-F1
#
_entry.id   AF-Q974G3-F1
#
_cell.length_a   1.000
_cell.length_b   1.000
_cell.length_c   1.000
_cell.angle_alpha   90.00
_cell.angle_beta   90.00
_cell.angle_gamma   90.00
#
_symmetry.space_group_name_H-M   'P 1'
#
loop_
_entity.id
_entity.type
_entity.pdbx_description
1 polymer ?
#
loop_
_entity_poly.entity_id
_entity_poly.type
_entity_poly.pdbx_seq_one_letter_code
_entity_poly.pdbx_strand_id
1 'polypeptide(L)'
;MKRVEDWIKQAERDLEEARYAKSGGYYELACFLSQQCAEKAVKGLLQFQGIEKRGHSISHLLTNPPADILQCATFLDKQYTPSRYPDVYYEGAPYEYYTERDADECINCAIRILNWVKGQIK
;
A
#
# COMPACT_ATOMS: atom_id res chain seq x y z
N MET A 1 -4.39 24.01 2.42
CA MET A 1 -3.37 23.63 3.43
C MET A 1 -2.77 22.30 3.01
N LYS A 2 -1.45 22.23 2.81
CA LYS A 2 -0.75 20.96 2.56
C LYS A 2 -0.66 20.20 3.89
N ARG A 3 -1.16 18.97 3.94
CA ARG A 3 -1.17 18.07 5.12
C ARG A 3 -0.23 16.87 4.89
N VAL A 4 0.93 17.14 4.30
CA VAL A 4 1.86 16.09 3.83
C VAL A 4 2.29 15.21 5.01
N GLU A 5 2.62 15.83 6.14
CA GLU A 5 3.01 15.12 7.35
C GLU A 5 1.92 14.18 7.86
N ASP A 6 0.65 14.57 7.79
CA ASP A 6 -0.46 13.73 8.22
C ASP A 6 -0.63 12.50 7.32
N TRP A 7 -0.43 12.66 6.00
CA TRP A 7 -0.43 11.53 5.07
C TRP A 7 0.70 10.54 5.37
N ILE A 8 1.90 11.04 5.67
CA ILE A 8 3.04 10.18 5.99
C ILE A 8 2.85 9.48 7.34
N LYS A 9 2.37 10.18 8.38
CA LYS A 9 2.07 9.57 9.69
C LYS A 9 1.02 8.47 9.57
N GLN A 10 -0.03 8.68 8.77
CA GLN A 10 -1.02 7.64 8.56
C GLN A 10 -0.45 6.45 7.76
N ALA A 11 0.40 6.70 6.75
CA ALA A 11 1.06 5.63 6.02
C ALA A 11 1.98 4.79 6.93
N GLU A 12 2.72 5.42 7.84
CA GLU A 12 3.53 4.73 8.84
C GLU A 12 2.67 3.90 9.80
N ARG A 13 1.52 4.43 10.22
CA ARG A 13 0.57 3.71 11.06
C ARG A 13 -0.02 2.49 10.35
N ASP A 14 -0.41 2.63 9.09
CA ASP A 14 -0.92 1.50 8.28
C ASP A 14 0.14 0.38 8.17
N LEU A 15 1.42 0.72 8.06
CA LEU A 15 2.51 -0.27 8.04
C LEU A 15 2.67 -0.99 9.38
N GLU A 16 2.56 -0.27 10.50
CA GLU A 16 2.55 -0.87 11.83
C GLU A 16 1.38 -1.85 11.99
N GLU A 17 0.19 -1.44 11.56
CA GLU A 17 -1.02 -2.27 11.59
C GLU A 17 -0.90 -3.48 10.66
N ALA A 18 -0.27 -3.35 9.49
CA ALA A 18 -0.01 -4.47 8.59
C ALA A 18 0.88 -5.55 9.25
N ARG A 19 1.91 -5.12 9.98
CA ARG A 19 2.79 -6.04 10.75
C ARG A 19 2.03 -6.72 11.88
N TYR A 20 1.18 -5.97 12.58
CA TYR A 20 0.35 -6.51 13.63
C TYR A 20 -0.64 -7.54 13.08
N ALA A 21 -1.34 -7.22 11.99
CA ALA A 21 -2.24 -8.12 11.29
C ALA A 21 -1.55 -9.43 10.88
N LYS A 22 -0.35 -9.33 10.28
CA LYS A 22 0.48 -10.50 9.95
C LYS A 22 0.75 -11.36 11.19
N SER A 23 1.18 -10.75 12.29
CA SER A 23 1.49 -11.48 13.53
C SER A 23 0.26 -12.19 14.15
N GLY A 24 -0.94 -11.67 13.88
CA GLY A 24 -2.21 -12.28 14.27
C GLY A 24 -2.77 -13.30 13.28
N GLY A 25 -2.07 -13.59 12.17
CA GLY A 25 -2.54 -14.50 11.13
C GLY A 25 -3.57 -13.92 10.16
N TYR A 26 -3.78 -12.59 10.18
CA TYR A 26 -4.70 -11.87 9.28
C TYR A 26 -3.94 -11.40 8.02
N TYR A 27 -3.58 -12.34 7.16
CA TYR A 27 -2.67 -12.10 6.03
C TYR A 27 -3.29 -11.21 4.93
N GLU A 28 -4.57 -11.40 4.66
CA GLU A 28 -5.36 -10.57 3.73
C GLU A 28 -5.42 -9.11 4.21
N LEU A 29 -5.63 -8.92 5.52
CA LEU A 29 -5.63 -7.61 6.14
C LEU A 29 -4.25 -6.97 6.09
N ALA A 30 -3.19 -7.74 6.32
CA ALA A 30 -1.82 -7.26 6.18
C ALA A 30 -1.51 -6.77 4.75
N CYS A 31 -1.98 -7.49 3.73
CA CYS A 31 -1.84 -7.07 2.33
C CYS A 31 -2.68 -5.82 2.00
N PHE A 32 -3.91 -5.72 2.51
CA PHE A 32 -4.74 -4.52 2.35
C PHE A 32 -4.08 -3.29 2.98
N LEU A 33 -3.64 -3.39 4.23
CA LEU A 33 -2.97 -2.31 4.96
C LEU A 33 -1.63 -1.92 4.30
N SER A 34 -0.92 -2.88 3.72
CA SER A 34 0.29 -2.61 2.93
C SER A 34 0.00 -1.77 1.68
N GLN A 35 -1.10 -2.07 0.97
CA GLN A 35 -1.55 -1.25 -0.16
C GLN A 35 -1.95 0.16 0.33
N GLN A 36 -2.67 0.27 1.44
CA GLN A 36 -3.07 1.56 2.02
C GLN A 36 -1.86 2.41 2.44
N CYS A 37 -0.86 1.80 3.09
CA CYS A 37 0.40 2.45 3.43
C CYS A 37 1.04 3.12 2.19
N ALA A 38 1.21 2.35 1.12
CA ALA A 38 1.80 2.83 -0.12
C ALA A 38 0.94 3.93 -0.79
N GLU A 39 -0.38 3.75 -0.85
CA GLU A 39 -1.31 4.75 -1.41
C GLU A 39 -1.23 6.08 -0.66
N LYS A 40 -1.28 6.04 0.68
CA LYS A 40 -1.23 7.23 1.53
C LYS A 40 0.12 7.93 1.44
N ALA A 41 1.22 7.17 1.40
CA ALA A 41 2.55 7.72 1.18
C ALA A 41 2.63 8.47 -0.17
N VAL A 42 2.20 7.84 -1.26
CA VAL A 42 2.23 8.45 -2.59
C VAL A 42 1.30 9.68 -2.69
N LYS A 43 0.14 9.67 -2.02
CA LYS A 43 -0.71 10.87 -1.91
C LYS A 43 -0.02 12.01 -1.17
N GLY A 44 0.73 11.71 -0.11
CA GLY A 44 1.61 12.67 0.56
C GLY A 44 2.64 13.27 -0.40
N LEU A 45 3.31 12.46 -1.21
CA LEU A 45 4.25 12.91 -2.24
C LEU A 45 3.61 13.83 -3.28
N LEU A 46 2.46 13.45 -3.81
CA LEU A 46 1.73 14.28 -4.79
C LEU A 46 1.35 15.63 -4.19
N GLN A 47 0.87 15.65 -2.95
CA GLN A 47 0.54 16.89 -2.26
C GLN A 47 1.77 17.77 -2.00
N PHE A 48 2.92 17.17 -1.67
CA PHE A 48 4.19 17.88 -1.55
C PHE A 48 4.57 18.56 -2.86
N GLN A 49 4.48 17.83 -3.97
CA GLN A 49 4.76 18.30 -5.34
C GLN A 49 3.69 19.27 -5.89
N GLY A 50 2.55 19.45 -5.21
CA GLY A 50 1.45 20.28 -5.69
C GLY A 50 0.70 19.68 -6.88
N ILE A 51 0.75 18.35 -7.03
CA ILE A 51 0.07 17.62 -8.10
C ILE A 51 -1.29 17.13 -7.59
N GLU A 52 -2.35 17.46 -8.33
CA GLU A 52 -3.69 16.94 -8.07
C GLU A 52 -3.95 15.69 -8.93
N LYS A 53 -3.83 14.51 -8.33
CA LYS A 53 -4.33 13.24 -8.89
C LYS A 53 -5.24 12.55 -7.87
N ARG A 54 -6.22 11.80 -8.37
CA ARG A 54 -7.18 11.04 -7.56
C ARG A 54 -7.18 9.58 -7.98
N GLY A 55 -7.64 8.71 -7.08
CA GLY A 55 -7.72 7.26 -7.29
C GLY A 55 -7.04 6.47 -6.18
N HIS A 56 -7.04 5.15 -6.37
CA HIS A 56 -6.47 4.16 -5.43
C HIS A 56 -5.32 3.36 -6.02
N SER A 57 -5.15 3.39 -7.35
CA SER A 57 -4.00 2.73 -7.97
C SER A 57 -2.74 3.54 -7.72
N ILE A 58 -1.85 2.97 -6.91
CA ILE A 58 -0.54 3.50 -6.56
C ILE A 58 0.29 3.67 -7.84
N SER A 59 0.27 2.68 -8.73
CA SER A 59 1.07 2.72 -9.97
C SER A 59 0.62 3.84 -10.92
N HIS A 60 -0.68 4.13 -11.01
CA HIS A 60 -1.21 5.25 -11.80
C HIS A 60 -1.05 6.63 -11.13
N LEU A 61 -0.94 6.68 -9.80
CA LEU A 61 -0.66 7.91 -9.06
C LEU A 61 0.79 8.38 -9.28
N LEU A 62 1.75 7.45 -9.30
CA LEU A 62 3.16 7.74 -9.52
C LEU A 62 3.43 8.38 -10.89
N THR A 63 4.52 9.14 -10.98
CA THR A 63 5.00 9.75 -12.23
C THR A 63 6.48 9.41 -12.39
N ASN A 64 6.82 8.56 -13.36
CA ASN A 64 8.18 8.06 -13.63
C ASN A 64 8.98 7.59 -12.39
N PRO A 65 8.40 6.71 -11.53
CA PRO A 65 9.14 6.16 -10.40
C PRO A 65 10.26 5.23 -10.87
N PRO A 66 11.27 4.93 -10.02
CA PRO A 66 12.21 3.84 -10.26
C PRO A 66 11.48 2.51 -10.53
N ALA A 67 12.10 1.62 -11.31
CA ALA A 67 11.46 0.39 -11.79
C ALA A 67 11.03 -0.55 -10.66
N ASP A 68 11.82 -0.63 -9.57
CA ASP A 68 11.51 -1.43 -8.39
C ASP A 68 10.30 -0.88 -7.61
N ILE A 69 10.17 0.46 -7.54
CA ILE A 69 9.02 1.14 -6.93
C ILE A 69 7.76 0.90 -7.77
N LEU A 70 7.86 1.00 -9.10
CA LEU A 70 6.74 0.71 -9.99
C LEU A 70 6.29 -0.75 -9.84
N GLN A 71 7.23 -1.70 -9.79
CA GLN A 71 6.92 -3.11 -9.61
C GLN A 71 6.15 -3.36 -8.31
N CYS A 72 6.60 -2.77 -7.21
CA CYS A 72 5.90 -2.87 -5.93
C CYS A 72 4.52 -2.21 -5.94
N ALA A 73 4.39 -1.05 -6.59
CA ALA A 73 3.11 -0.35 -6.71
C ALA A 73 2.09 -1.20 -7.50
N THR A 74 2.50 -1.75 -8.65
CA THR A 74 1.65 -2.64 -9.46
C THR A 74 1.30 -3.94 -8.73
N PHE A 75 2.21 -4.48 -7.92
CA PHE A 75 1.94 -5.66 -7.09
C PHE A 75 0.89 -5.37 -6.02
N LEU A 76 1.01 -4.23 -5.30
CA LEU A 76 0.07 -3.83 -4.25
C LEU A 76 -1.30 -3.42 -4.80
N ASP A 77 -1.37 -2.82 -5.99
CA ASP A 77 -2.64 -2.46 -6.63
C ASP A 77 -3.58 -3.66 -6.80
N LYS A 78 -3.01 -4.86 -7.02
CA LYS A 78 -3.78 -6.11 -7.12
C LYS A 78 -4.43 -6.53 -5.79
N GLN A 79 -3.98 -6.00 -4.66
CA GLN A 79 -4.46 -6.38 -3.33
C GLN A 79 -5.64 -5.53 -2.87
N TYR A 80 -5.99 -4.44 -3.57
CA TYR A 80 -7.01 -3.50 -3.12
C TYR A 80 -8.42 -4.08 -3.04
N THR A 81 -8.80 -4.90 -4.04
CA THR A 81 -10.13 -5.52 -4.15
C THR A 81 -10.16 -6.96 -3.63
N PRO A 82 -9.22 -7.85 -4.03
CA PRO A 82 -9.26 -9.27 -3.67
C PRO A 82 -9.03 -9.60 -2.20
N SER A 83 -8.47 -8.67 -1.42
CA SER A 83 -8.31 -8.86 0.03
C SER A 83 -9.60 -8.61 0.81
N ARG A 84 -10.64 -8.05 0.17
CA ARG A 84 -11.86 -7.58 0.86
C ARG A 84 -13.16 -8.17 0.33
N TYR A 85 -13.24 -8.44 -0.97
CA TYR A 85 -14.51 -8.84 -1.60
C TYR A 85 -14.44 -10.28 -2.09
N PRO A 86 -15.38 -11.16 -1.68
CA PRO A 86 -15.43 -12.53 -2.15
C PRO A 86 -15.77 -12.64 -3.64
N ASP A 87 -16.42 -11.62 -4.23
CA ASP A 87 -16.89 -11.63 -5.63
C ASP A 87 -15.78 -11.82 -6.69
N VAL A 88 -14.52 -11.70 -6.28
CA VAL A 88 -13.35 -11.99 -7.15
C VAL A 88 -12.96 -13.47 -7.19
N TYR A 89 -13.53 -14.30 -6.31
CA TYR A 89 -13.29 -15.73 -6.20
C TYR A 89 -14.56 -16.51 -6.58
N TYR A 90 -14.38 -17.75 -7.05
CA TYR A 90 -15.49 -18.64 -7.39
C TYR A 90 -16.20 -19.20 -6.14
N GLU A 91 -15.46 -19.36 -5.04
CA GLU A 91 -15.92 -19.86 -3.75
C GLU A 91 -15.04 -19.29 -2.62
N GLY A 92 -15.39 -19.55 -1.35
CA GLY A 92 -14.58 -19.15 -0.20
C GLY A 92 -14.59 -17.65 0.13
N ALA A 93 -14.01 -17.32 1.28
CA ALA A 93 -13.81 -15.96 1.74
C ALA A 93 -12.38 -15.48 1.41
N PRO A 94 -12.16 -14.16 1.21
CA PRO A 94 -10.85 -13.62 0.86
C PRO A 94 -9.68 -14.09 1.72
N TYR A 95 -9.85 -14.19 3.04
CA TYR A 95 -8.78 -14.57 3.97
C TYR A 95 -8.23 -15.99 3.74
N GLU A 96 -9.01 -16.88 3.12
CA GLU A 96 -8.60 -18.26 2.85
C GLU A 96 -7.55 -18.35 1.73
N TYR A 97 -7.40 -17.29 0.93
CA TYR A 97 -6.49 -17.23 -0.21
C TYR A 97 -5.13 -16.60 0.09
N TYR A 98 -4.97 -16.01 1.28
CA TYR A 98 -3.73 -15.31 1.64
C TYR A 98 -2.90 -16.17 2.59
N THR A 99 -1.59 -16.18 2.33
CA THR A 99 -0.60 -16.87 3.15
C THR A 99 0.30 -15.88 3.87
N GLU A 100 1.05 -16.38 4.85
CA GLU A 100 2.08 -15.58 5.52
C GLU A 100 3.09 -14.97 4.52
N ARG A 101 3.44 -15.74 3.48
CA ARG A 101 4.36 -15.29 2.43
C ARG A 101 3.80 -14.10 1.65
N ASP A 102 2.51 -14.13 1.32
CA ASP A 102 1.86 -13.01 0.63
C ASP A 102 1.92 -11.74 1.49
N ALA A 103 1.61 -11.88 2.78
CA ALA A 103 1.72 -10.77 3.73
C ALA A 103 3.15 -10.22 3.82
N ASP A 104 4.18 -11.07 3.85
CA ASP A 104 5.58 -10.64 3.83
C ASP A 104 5.94 -9.87 2.56
N GLU A 105 5.54 -10.37 1.39
CA GLU A 105 5.80 -9.71 0.11
C GLU A 105 5.08 -8.35 0.03
N CYS A 106 3.82 -8.28 0.47
CA CYS A 106 3.04 -7.04 0.58
C CYS A 106 3.73 -6.01 1.50
N ILE A 107 4.09 -6.41 2.72
CA ILE A 107 4.74 -5.53 3.70
C ILE A 107 6.09 -5.02 3.16
N ASN A 108 6.88 -5.90 2.54
CA ASN A 108 8.17 -5.51 1.96
C ASN A 108 8.01 -4.46 0.86
N CYS A 109 6.99 -4.58 0.01
CA CYS A 109 6.71 -3.57 -1.00
C CYS A 109 6.22 -2.24 -0.40
N ALA A 110 5.37 -2.28 0.64
CA ALA A 110 4.94 -1.08 1.35
C ALA A 110 6.13 -0.32 1.97
N ILE A 111 7.07 -1.04 2.62
CA ILE A 111 8.30 -0.46 3.18
C ILE A 111 9.12 0.25 2.11
N ARG A 112 9.34 -0.40 0.95
CA ARG A 112 10.13 0.16 -0.15
C ARG A 112 9.53 1.47 -0.65
N ILE A 113 8.22 1.49 -0.90
CA ILE A 113 7.52 2.68 -1.38
C ILE A 113 7.54 3.79 -0.33
N LEU A 114 7.22 3.49 0.93
CA LEU A 114 7.20 4.47 2.01
C LEU A 114 8.59 5.12 2.20
N ASN A 115 9.65 4.32 2.24
CA ASN A 115 11.01 4.83 2.38
C ASN A 115 11.43 5.68 1.17
N TRP A 116 11.10 5.24 -0.05
CA TRP A 116 11.37 6.03 -1.25
C TRP A 116 10.66 7.38 -1.20
N VAL A 117 9.36 7.39 -0.88
CA VAL A 117 8.56 8.62 -0.72
C VAL A 117 9.18 9.55 0.31
N LYS A 118 9.53 9.06 1.51
CA LYS A 118 10.17 9.87 2.56
C LYS A 118 11.50 10.48 2.08
N GLY A 119 12.22 9.80 1.18
CA GLY A 119 13.43 10.34 0.56
C GLY A 119 13.18 11.48 -0.43
N GLN A 120 11.98 11.57 -1.02
CA GLN A 120 11.58 12.63 -1.96
C GLN A 120 11.04 13.89 -1.26
N ILE A 121 10.50 13.77 -0.04
CA ILE A 121 9.84 14.84 0.71
C ILE A 121 10.83 15.46 1.73
N LYS A 122 11.98 15.91 1.24
CA LYS A 122 12.97 16.62 2.08
C LYS A 122 12.74 18.12 2.09
#